data_AF-A0A1G2QK60-F1
#
_entry.id   AF-A0A1G2QK60-F1
#
_cell.length_a   1.000
_cell.length_b   1.000
_cell.length_c   1.000
_cell.angle_alpha   90.00
_cell.angle_beta   90.00
_cell.angle_gamma   90.00
#
_symmetry.space_group_name_H-M   'P 1'
#
loop_
_entity.id
_entity.type
_entity.pdbx_description
1 polymer ?
#
loop_
_entity_poly.entity_id
_entity_poly.type
_entity_poly.pdbx_seq_one_letter_code
_entity_poly.pdbx_strand_id
1 'polypeptide(L)'
;MFKRTFSFFDKLEDKTRGFLSHYPTFYAIIGGVGLILFWRGIWEGSINIGLSNFASMIIGALILLSTGIFVSYFIGDQILLSGLRGEKKIIEKTENELESEVNKLDNLNHKLNELKEMVEKLSAK
;
A
#
# COMPACT_ATOMS: atom_id res chain seq x y z
N MET A 1 -28.29 0.50 -19.49
CA MET A 1 -28.17 -0.76 -18.72
C MET A 1 -26.93 -0.76 -17.83
N PHE A 2 -25.73 -0.46 -18.37
CA PHE A 2 -24.47 -0.39 -17.63
C PHE A 2 -24.47 0.48 -16.35
N LYS A 3 -25.05 1.69 -16.39
CA LYS A 3 -25.14 2.58 -15.21
C LYS A 3 -25.90 1.99 -14.01
N ARG A 4 -26.89 1.13 -14.29
CA ARG A 4 -27.74 0.55 -13.25
C ARG A 4 -27.02 -0.60 -12.55
N THR A 5 -26.31 -1.45 -13.29
CA THR A 5 -25.44 -2.48 -12.71
C THR A 5 -24.33 -1.85 -11.89
N PHE A 6 -23.69 -0.78 -12.39
CA PHE A 6 -22.63 -0.09 -11.66
C PHE A 6 -23.13 0.45 -10.31
N SER A 7 -24.29 1.10 -10.26
CA SER A 7 -24.83 1.63 -8.99
C SER A 7 -25.34 0.56 -8.02
N PHE A 8 -25.63 -0.66 -8.49
CA PHE A 8 -25.93 -1.81 -7.61
C PHE A 8 -24.67 -2.34 -6.93
N PHE A 9 -23.57 -2.48 -7.68
CA PHE A 9 -22.29 -2.91 -7.11
C PHE A 9 -21.74 -1.87 -6.14
N ASP A 10 -21.83 -0.58 -6.49
CA ASP A 10 -21.35 0.54 -5.67
C ASP A 10 -22.06 0.58 -4.29
N LYS A 11 -23.39 0.40 -4.28
CA LYS A 11 -24.18 0.34 -3.04
C LYS A 11 -23.91 -0.90 -2.20
N LEU A 12 -23.54 -2.01 -2.83
CA LEU A 12 -23.16 -3.24 -2.13
C LEU A 12 -21.77 -3.09 -1.50
N GLU A 13 -20.83 -2.51 -2.24
CA GLU A 13 -19.46 -2.22 -1.78
C GLU A 13 -19.47 -1.24 -0.59
N ASP A 14 -20.23 -0.16 -0.66
CA ASP A 14 -20.29 0.79 0.46
C ASP A 14 -20.92 0.18 1.71
N LYS A 15 -21.91 -0.70 1.55
CA LYS A 15 -22.58 -1.37 2.66
C LYS A 15 -21.68 -2.43 3.31
N THR A 16 -20.94 -3.20 2.50
CA THR A 16 -19.94 -4.14 3.03
C THR A 16 -18.79 -3.38 3.67
N ARG A 17 -18.26 -2.33 3.04
CA ARG A 17 -17.15 -1.51 3.57
C ARG A 17 -17.47 -0.88 4.93
N GLY A 18 -18.69 -0.39 5.13
CA GLY A 18 -19.14 0.19 6.40
C GLY A 18 -19.22 -0.83 7.54
N PHE A 19 -19.87 -1.97 7.30
CA PHE A 19 -20.08 -3.03 8.32
C PHE A 19 -18.79 -3.78 8.68
N LEU A 20 -17.83 -3.83 7.75
CA LEU A 20 -16.72 -4.76 7.79
C LEU A 20 -15.40 -4.12 8.26
N SER A 21 -15.38 -2.80 8.40
CA SER A 21 -14.35 -2.05 9.13
C SER A 21 -14.16 -2.54 10.58
N HIS A 22 -15.19 -3.15 11.17
CA HIS A 22 -15.14 -3.73 12.53
C HIS A 22 -14.59 -5.16 12.59
N TYR A 23 -14.52 -5.91 11.47
CA TYR A 23 -14.07 -7.32 11.46
C TYR A 23 -13.16 -7.66 10.26
N PRO A 24 -11.92 -7.14 10.24
CA PRO A 24 -11.00 -7.32 9.12
C PRO A 24 -10.66 -8.79 8.83
N THR A 25 -10.56 -9.62 9.87
CA THR A 25 -10.13 -11.03 9.74
C THR A 25 -11.19 -11.90 9.06
N PHE A 26 -12.48 -11.75 9.41
CA PHE A 26 -13.56 -12.51 8.78
C PHE A 26 -13.73 -12.15 7.31
N TYR A 27 -13.51 -10.88 6.96
CA TYR A 27 -13.49 -10.46 5.57
C TYR A 27 -12.36 -11.10 4.78
N ALA A 28 -11.14 -11.13 5.34
CA ALA A 28 -10.01 -11.77 4.68
C ALA A 28 -10.29 -13.26 4.41
N ILE A 29 -10.97 -13.95 5.34
CA ILE A 29 -11.37 -15.36 5.16
C ILE A 29 -12.40 -15.50 4.03
N ILE A 30 -13.49 -14.73 4.06
CA ILE A 30 -14.56 -14.82 3.04
C ILE A 30 -14.02 -14.40 1.67
N GLY A 31 -13.23 -13.32 1.62
CA GLY A 31 -12.57 -12.86 0.40
C GLY A 31 -11.58 -13.89 -0.15
N GLY A 32 -10.78 -14.52 0.71
CA GLY A 32 -9.87 -15.59 0.32
C GLY A 32 -10.60 -16.82 -0.25
N VAL A 33 -11.67 -17.26 0.41
CA VAL A 33 -12.53 -18.35 -0.09
C VAL A 33 -13.14 -17.97 -1.44
N GLY A 34 -13.66 -16.75 -1.58
CA GLY A 34 -14.23 -16.24 -2.82
C GLY A 34 -13.21 -16.23 -3.97
N LEU A 35 -11.99 -15.77 -3.71
CA LEU A 35 -10.91 -15.73 -4.70
C LEU A 35 -10.52 -17.12 -5.20
N ILE A 36 -10.38 -18.09 -4.28
CA ILE A 36 -10.05 -19.48 -4.63
C ILE A 36 -11.17 -20.09 -5.48
N LEU A 37 -12.43 -19.93 -5.08
CA LEU A 37 -13.59 -20.45 -5.82
C LEU A 37 -13.72 -19.79 -7.20
N PHE A 38 -13.46 -18.49 -7.29
CA PHE A 38 -13.50 -17.74 -8.55
C PHE A 38 -12.46 -18.25 -9.54
N TRP A 39 -11.19 -18.38 -9.11
CA TRP A 39 -10.14 -18.88 -9.99
C TRP A 39 -10.37 -20.33 -10.39
N ARG A 40 -10.87 -21.16 -9.46
CA ARG A 40 -11.30 -22.53 -9.76
C ARG A 40 -12.40 -22.54 -10.83
N GLY A 41 -13.39 -21.65 -10.73
CA GLY A 41 -14.48 -21.54 -11.71
C GLY A 41 -13.97 -21.15 -13.11
N ILE A 42 -13.00 -20.24 -13.20
CA ILE A 42 -12.35 -19.89 -14.47
C ILE A 42 -11.63 -21.10 -15.06
N TRP A 43 -10.85 -21.82 -14.22
CA TRP A 43 -10.11 -23.00 -14.65
C TRP A 43 -11.04 -24.11 -15.17
N GLU A 44 -12.01 -24.54 -14.36
CA GLU A 44 -12.94 -25.59 -14.75
C GLU A 44 -13.85 -25.15 -15.91
N GLY A 45 -14.23 -23.87 -15.97
CA GLY A 45 -14.96 -23.29 -17.10
C GLY A 45 -14.19 -23.41 -18.40
N SER A 46 -12.88 -23.14 -18.40
CA SER A 46 -12.04 -23.29 -19.59
C SER A 46 -11.98 -24.74 -20.10
N ILE A 47 -11.93 -25.71 -19.18
CA ILE A 47 -11.93 -27.14 -19.49
C ILE A 47 -13.29 -27.58 -20.06
N ASN A 48 -14.39 -27.15 -19.43
CA ASN A 48 -15.75 -27.55 -19.83
C ASN A 48 -16.15 -27.02 -21.21
N ILE A 49 -15.59 -25.89 -21.65
CA ILE A 49 -15.77 -25.34 -23.00
C ILE A 49 -14.92 -26.10 -24.04
N GLY A 50 -14.08 -27.05 -23.60
CA GLY A 50 -13.21 -27.83 -24.47
C GLY A 50 -12.02 -27.05 -25.01
N LEU A 51 -11.63 -25.94 -24.37
CA LEU A 51 -10.40 -25.26 -24.74
C LEU A 51 -9.21 -26.16 -24.43
N SER A 52 -8.40 -26.43 -25.45
CA SER A 52 -7.12 -27.09 -25.24
C SER A 52 -6.21 -26.18 -24.40
N ASN A 53 -5.32 -26.78 -23.62
CA ASN A 53 -4.38 -26.05 -22.75
C ASN A 53 -3.60 -24.97 -23.52
N PHE A 54 -3.22 -25.27 -24.77
CA PHE A 54 -2.54 -24.31 -25.65
C PHE A 54 -3.44 -23.16 -26.11
N ALA A 55 -4.71 -23.43 -26.44
CA ALA A 55 -5.65 -22.38 -26.83
C ALA A 55 -5.94 -21.43 -25.65
N SER A 56 -6.16 -21.97 -24.45
CA SER A 56 -6.33 -21.17 -23.22
C SER A 56 -5.11 -20.29 -22.94
N MET A 57 -3.90 -20.82 -23.15
CA MET A 57 -2.66 -20.07 -22.98
C MET A 57 -2.55 -18.91 -23.98
N ILE A 58 -2.82 -19.15 -25.27
CA ILE A 58 -2.72 -18.10 -26.29
C ILE A 58 -3.78 -17.02 -26.11
N ILE A 59 -5.03 -17.40 -25.85
CA ILE A 59 -6.12 -16.45 -25.61
C ILE A 59 -5.85 -15.64 -24.33
N GLY A 60 -5.40 -16.31 -23.27
CA GLY A 60 -5.00 -15.66 -22.02
C GLY A 60 -3.88 -14.64 -22.24
N ALA A 61 -2.84 -15.02 -22.98
CA ALA A 61 -1.73 -14.12 -23.32
C ALA A 61 -2.20 -12.89 -24.13
N LEU A 62 -3.06 -13.09 -25.14
CA LEU A 62 -3.63 -11.99 -25.93
C LEU A 62 -4.46 -11.05 -25.07
N ILE A 63 -5.31 -11.57 -24.17
CA ILE A 63 -6.11 -10.74 -23.26
C ILE A 63 -5.20 -9.96 -22.30
N LEU A 64 -4.21 -10.62 -21.70
CA LEU A 64 -3.30 -10.01 -20.71
C LEU A 64 -2.41 -8.92 -21.34
N LEU A 65 -1.98 -9.12 -22.58
CA LEU A 65 -1.24 -8.11 -23.34
C LEU A 65 -2.15 -6.96 -23.76
N SER A 66 -3.36 -7.25 -24.24
CA SER A 66 -4.32 -6.23 -24.70
C SER A 66 -4.82 -5.33 -23.57
N THR A 67 -5.00 -5.90 -22.38
CA THR A 67 -5.41 -5.15 -21.17
C THR A 67 -4.25 -4.44 -20.49
N GLY A 68 -3.00 -4.68 -20.91
CA GLY A 68 -1.80 -4.16 -20.27
C GLY A 68 -1.50 -4.77 -18.89
N ILE A 69 -2.32 -5.71 -18.41
CA ILE A 69 -2.17 -6.36 -17.11
C ILE A 69 -0.87 -7.16 -17.07
N PHE A 70 -0.47 -7.79 -18.18
CA PHE A 70 0.81 -8.51 -18.26
C PHE A 70 2.00 -7.57 -17.96
N VAL A 71 2.00 -6.40 -18.59
CA VAL A 71 3.04 -5.37 -18.43
C VAL A 71 3.00 -4.82 -17.00
N SER A 72 1.81 -4.52 -16.47
CA SER A 72 1.63 -4.03 -15.09
C SER A 72 2.06 -5.05 -14.03
N TYR A 73 1.83 -6.34 -14.24
CA TYR A 73 2.23 -7.37 -13.27
C TYR A 73 3.75 -7.58 -13.27
N PHE A 74 4.38 -7.58 -14.44
CA PHE A 74 5.83 -7.77 -14.56
C PHE A 74 6.66 -6.54 -14.15
N ILE A 75 6.17 -5.34 -14.46
CA ILE A 75 6.90 -4.09 -14.21
C ILE A 75 6.41 -3.42 -12.93
N GLY A 76 5.11 -3.45 -12.65
CA GLY A 76 4.49 -2.73 -11.54
C GLY A 76 4.93 -3.22 -10.18
N ASP A 77 4.97 -4.53 -9.92
CA ASP A 77 5.28 -5.02 -8.57
C ASP A 77 6.75 -4.73 -8.18
N GLN A 78 7.69 -4.83 -9.12
CA GLN A 78 9.09 -4.46 -8.89
C GLN A 78 9.30 -2.93 -8.82
N ILE A 79 8.62 -2.13 -9.65
CA ILE A 79 8.72 -0.66 -9.60
C ILE A 79 8.07 -0.10 -8.33
N LEU A 80 6.91 -0.64 -7.92
CA LEU A 80 6.19 -0.19 -6.73
C LEU A 80 6.96 -0.57 -5.46
N LEU A 81 7.54 -1.77 -5.40
CA LEU A 81 8.38 -2.19 -4.27
C LEU A 81 9.71 -1.42 -4.20
N SER A 82 10.31 -1.08 -5.34
CA SER A 82 11.53 -0.25 -5.39
C SER A 82 11.25 1.22 -5.04
N GLY A 83 10.10 1.76 -5.46
CA GLY A 83 9.60 3.08 -5.04
C GLY A 83 9.33 3.14 -3.52
N LEU A 84 8.61 2.17 -2.97
CA LEU A 84 8.34 2.05 -1.52
C LEU A 84 9.63 1.95 -0.69
N ARG A 85 10.63 1.21 -1.17
CA ARG A 85 11.95 1.18 -0.52
C ARG A 85 12.66 2.54 -0.55
N GLY A 86 12.53 3.27 -1.65
CA GLY A 86 13.08 4.62 -1.80
C GLY A 86 12.42 5.61 -0.83
N GLU A 87 11.09 5.65 -0.79
CA GLU A 87 10.32 6.50 0.13
C GLU A 87 10.64 6.18 1.59
N LYS A 88 10.68 4.89 1.96
CA LYS A 88 11.06 4.48 3.32
C LYS A 88 12.45 4.97 3.71
N LYS A 89 13.42 4.90 2.80
CA LYS A 89 14.78 5.39 3.02
C LYS A 89 14.83 6.93 3.18
N ILE A 90 13.99 7.67 2.45
CA ILE A 90 13.88 9.13 2.61
C ILE A 90 13.30 9.46 3.97
N ILE A 91 12.22 8.80 4.39
CA ILE A 91 11.58 8.99 5.71
C ILE A 91 12.59 8.73 6.83
N GLU A 92 13.32 7.62 6.78
CA GLU A 92 14.35 7.27 7.77
C GLU A 92 15.48 8.31 7.80
N LYS A 93 15.88 8.84 6.64
CA LYS A 93 16.90 9.91 6.59
C LYS A 93 16.38 11.22 7.20
N THR A 94 15.13 11.59 6.92
CA THR A 94 14.49 12.78 7.49
C THR A 94 14.32 12.67 9.00
N GLU A 95 13.98 11.48 9.51
CA GLU A 95 13.89 11.21 10.95
C GLU A 95 15.26 11.37 11.64
N ASN A 96 16.31 10.81 11.06
CA ASN A 96 17.68 10.99 11.56
C ASN A 96 18.14 12.46 11.52
N GLU A 97 17.78 13.20 10.46
CA GLU A 97 18.10 14.63 10.34
C GLU A 97 17.36 15.44 11.43
N LEU A 98 16.07 15.17 11.66
CA LEU A 98 15.28 15.78 12.73
C LEU A 98 15.85 15.48 14.12
N GLU A 99 16.23 14.24 14.40
CA GLU A 99 16.86 13.87 15.67
C GLU A 99 18.17 14.63 15.88
N SER A 100 18.97 14.79 14.82
CA SER A 100 20.20 15.58 14.87
C SER A 100 19.96 17.07 15.16
N GLU A 101 18.87 17.64 14.64
CA GLU A 101 18.48 19.03 14.88
C GLU A 101 17.97 19.24 16.30
N VAL A 102 17.14 18.32 16.80
CA VAL A 102 16.67 18.34 18.19
C VAL A 102 17.86 18.32 19.16
N ASN A 103 18.83 17.44 18.93
CA ASN A 103 20.04 17.38 19.76
C ASN A 103 20.88 18.67 19.71
N LYS A 104 20.95 19.35 18.56
CA LYS A 104 21.64 20.64 18.44
C LYS A 104 20.91 21.75 19.19
N LEU A 105 19.59 21.79 19.11
CA LEU A 105 18.75 22.75 19.84
C LEU A 105 18.89 22.58 21.35
N ASP A 106 18.90 21.33 21.83
CA ASP A 106 19.05 21.04 23.25
C ASP A 106 20.42 21.50 23.78
N ASN A 107 21.47 21.26 22.99
CA ASN A 107 22.82 21.72 23.32
C ASN A 107 22.96 23.26 23.30
N LEU A 108 22.24 23.95 22.39
CA LEU A 108 22.17 25.40 22.36
C LEU A 108 21.46 25.96 23.60
N ASN A 109 20.35 25.37 24.01
CA ASN A 109 19.65 25.74 25.24
C ASN A 109 20.55 25.56 26.47
N HIS A 110 21.31 24.46 26.52
CA HIS A 110 22.23 24.20 27.62
C HIS A 110 23.32 25.28 27.72
N LYS A 111 23.91 25.67 26.59
CA LYS A 111 24.91 26.76 26.54
C LYS A 111 24.33 28.12 26.90
N LEU A 112 23.09 28.41 26.50
CA LEU A 112 22.40 29.64 26.89
C LEU A 112 22.18 29.72 28.40
N ASN A 113 21.81 28.60 29.03
CA ASN A 113 21.66 28.53 30.48
C ASN A 113 23.01 28.73 31.20
N GLU A 114 24.10 28.12 30.73
CA GLU A 114 25.44 28.35 31.28
C GLU A 114 25.85 29.82 31.19
N LEU A 115 25.64 30.46 30.03
CA LEU A 115 25.91 31.89 29.85
C LEU A 115 25.09 32.74 30.81
N LYS A 116 23.81 32.41 31.01
CA LYS A 116 22.93 33.13 31.95
C LYS A 116 23.46 33.04 33.38
N GLU A 117 23.88 31.86 33.84
CA GLU A 117 24.49 31.70 35.17
C GLU A 117 25.79 32.48 35.32
N MET A 118 26.63 32.51 34.28
CA MET A 118 27.88 33.28 34.30
C MET A 118 27.62 34.79 34.41
N VAL A 119 26.62 35.30 33.69
CA VAL A 119 26.23 36.72 33.74
C VAL A 119 25.65 37.09 35.10
N GLU A 120 24.79 36.26 35.68
CA GLU A 120 24.26 36.49 37.04
C GLU A 120 25.39 36.58 38.08
N LYS A 121 26.35 35.64 38.03
CA LYS A 121 27.52 35.64 38.94
C LYS A 121 28.40 36.88 38.80
N LEU A 122 28.52 37.43 37.58
CA LEU A 122 29.29 38.66 37.33
C LEU A 122 28.53 39.93 37.79
N SER A 123 27.20 39.93 37.70
CA SER A 123 26.36 41.07 38.12
C SER A 123 26.15 41.17 39.63
N ALA A 124 26.35 40.07 40.37
CA ALA A 124 26.19 39.99 41.82
C ALA A 124 27.44 40.39 42.62
N LYS A 125 28.50 40.84 41.93
CA LYS A 125 29.78 41.27 42.50
C LYS A 125 30.00 42.76 42.24
#